data_AF-A0A3B7L4Q6-F1
#
_entry.id   AF-A0A3B7L4Q6-F1
#
_cell.length_a   1.000
_cell.length_b   1.000
_cell.length_c   1.000
_cell.angle_alpha   90.00
_cell.angle_beta   90.00
_cell.angle_gamma   90.00
#
_symmetry.space_group_name_H-M   'P 1'
#
loop_
_entity.id
_entity.type
_entity.pdbx_description
1 polymer ?
#
loop_
_entity_poly.entity_id
_entity_poly.type
_entity_poly.pdbx_seq_one_letter_code
_entity_poly.pdbx_strand_id
1 'polypeptide(L)'
;MQFDETEFSKLSTKADRARYLLRVGVTARLTIDPEKLHPAYVPKVGDILMASLCGYFDSEEGAIEAGTKRLQDYAGEEVCDA
;
A
#
# COMPACT_ATOMS: atom_id res chain seq x y z
N MET A 1 13.87 -3.39 2.14
CA MET A 1 13.97 -4.41 1.07
C MET A 1 13.52 -3.73 -0.22
N GLN A 2 14.15 -3.98 -1.37
CA GLN A 2 13.69 -3.39 -2.63
C GLN A 2 12.47 -4.18 -3.14
N PHE A 3 11.50 -3.49 -3.76
CA PHE A 3 10.38 -4.15 -4.42
C PHE A 3 10.87 -4.94 -5.64
N ASP A 4 10.47 -6.20 -5.75
CA ASP A 4 10.75 -7.11 -6.87
C ASP A 4 9.43 -7.58 -7.48
N GLU A 5 9.14 -7.08 -8.69
CA GLU A 5 7.95 -7.43 -9.46
C GLU A 5 7.84 -8.93 -9.77
N THR A 6 8.98 -9.60 -9.97
CA THR A 6 9.05 -11.02 -10.32
C THR A 6 8.77 -11.90 -9.09
N GLU A 7 9.20 -11.49 -7.90
CA GLU A 7 8.80 -12.17 -6.66
C GLU A 7 7.31 -11.93 -6.37
N PHE A 8 6.86 -10.68 -6.49
CA PHE A 8 5.47 -10.31 -6.23
C PHE A 8 4.49 -11.04 -7.15
N SER A 9 4.81 -11.22 -8.43
CA SER A 9 3.94 -11.91 -9.40
C SER A 9 3.76 -13.40 -9.10
N LYS A 10 4.68 -14.02 -8.36
CA LYS A 10 4.60 -15.44 -7.96
C LYS A 10 3.67 -15.66 -6.77
N LEU A 11 3.33 -14.61 -6.03
CA LEU A 11 2.43 -14.68 -4.90
C LEU A 11 0.98 -14.76 -5.39
N SER A 12 0.25 -15.78 -4.95
CA SER A 12 -1.12 -16.06 -5.41
C SER A 12 -2.19 -15.50 -4.48
N THR A 13 -1.94 -15.48 -3.17
CA THR A 13 -2.93 -15.03 -2.18
C THR A 13 -2.79 -13.53 -1.89
N LYS A 14 -3.92 -12.89 -1.55
CA LYS A 14 -3.96 -11.50 -1.10
C LYS A 14 -3.12 -11.31 0.17
N ALA A 15 -3.19 -12.27 1.09
CA ALA A 15 -2.44 -12.24 2.35
C ALA A 15 -0.92 -12.30 2.13
N ASP A 16 -0.43 -13.17 1.25
CA ASP A 16 1.01 -13.28 1.00
C ASP A 16 1.56 -12.06 0.25
N ARG A 17 0.79 -11.52 -0.69
CA ARG A 17 1.10 -10.24 -1.34
C ARG A 17 1.18 -9.11 -0.31
N ALA A 18 0.23 -9.03 0.61
CA ALA A 18 0.24 -8.01 1.65
C ALA A 18 1.44 -8.15 2.61
N ARG A 19 1.78 -9.36 3.04
CA ARG A 19 2.98 -9.64 3.84
C ARG A 19 4.26 -9.29 3.10
N TYR A 20 4.34 -9.58 1.80
CA TYR A 20 5.47 -9.17 0.98
C TYR A 20 5.61 -7.65 0.93
N LEU A 21 4.53 -6.93 0.63
CA LEU A 21 4.54 -5.47 0.55
C LEU A 21 4.90 -4.82 1.91
N LEU A 22 4.43 -5.39 3.03
CA LEU A 22 4.83 -4.96 4.37
C LEU A 22 6.35 -5.11 4.62
N ARG A 23 6.96 -6.21 4.14
CA ARG A 23 8.42 -6.42 4.26
C ARG A 23 9.22 -5.45 3.39
N VAL A 24 8.71 -5.08 2.23
CA VAL A 24 9.31 -4.03 1.38
C VAL A 24 9.29 -2.69 2.11
N GLY A 25 8.15 -2.34 2.69
CA GLY A 25 7.95 -1.13 3.50
C GLY A 25 7.07 -0.10 2.79
N VAL A 26 6.14 0.47 3.54
CA VAL A 26 5.27 1.56 3.08
C VAL A 26 5.98 2.89 3.27
N THR A 27 5.92 3.73 2.24
CA THR A 27 6.37 5.13 2.26
C THR A 27 5.24 6.02 1.74
N ALA A 28 5.41 7.33 1.76
CA ALA A 28 4.49 8.23 1.06
C ALA A 28 5.13 8.84 -0.19
N ARG A 29 4.27 9.32 -1.09
CA ARG A 29 4.65 10.20 -2.20
C ARG A 29 3.74 11.42 -2.20
N LEU A 30 4.33 12.61 -2.29
CA LEU A 30 3.59 13.82 -2.59
C LEU A 30 3.18 13.80 -4.08
N THR A 31 1.90 14.01 -4.34
CA THR A 31 1.29 14.06 -5.68
C THR A 31 0.15 15.08 -5.68
N ILE A 32 -0.48 15.29 -6.83
CA ILE A 32 -1.72 16.04 -6.92
C ILE A 32 -2.90 15.08 -6.75
N ASP A 33 -3.76 15.33 -5.76
CA ASP A 33 -5.06 14.67 -5.64
C ASP A 33 -5.89 15.06 -6.87
N PRO A 34 -6.30 14.09 -7.73
CA PRO A 34 -7.02 14.39 -8.97
C PRO A 34 -8.44 14.92 -8.74
N GLU A 35 -9.03 14.70 -7.57
CA GLU A 35 -10.38 15.17 -7.24
C GLU A 35 -10.35 16.59 -6.67
N LYS A 36 -9.37 16.86 -5.79
CA LYS A 36 -9.23 18.17 -5.13
C LYS A 36 -8.34 19.15 -5.89
N LEU A 37 -7.51 18.65 -6.82
CA LEU A 37 -6.50 19.42 -7.55
C LEU A 37 -5.50 20.15 -6.64
N HIS A 38 -5.20 19.56 -5.48
CA HIS A 38 -4.25 20.09 -4.49
C HIS A 38 -3.15 19.07 -4.15
N PRO A 39 -1.97 19.52 -3.70
CA PRO A 39 -0.92 18.62 -3.23
C PRO A 39 -1.41 17.78 -2.04
N ALA A 40 -1.20 16.47 -2.10
CA ALA A 40 -1.53 15.52 -1.05
C ALA A 40 -0.56 14.34 -1.08
N TYR A 41 -0.46 13.64 0.05
CA TYR A 41 0.34 12.42 0.19
C TYR A 41 -0.48 11.18 -0.13
N VAL A 42 0.13 10.25 -0.86
CA VAL A 42 -0.43 8.94 -1.14
C VAL A 42 0.51 7.85 -0.61
N PRO A 43 0.01 6.76 -0.01
CA PRO A 43 0.86 5.64 0.39
C PRO A 43 1.41 4.93 -0.85
N LYS A 44 2.66 4.47 -0.78
CA LYS A 44 3.30 3.69 -1.84
C LYS A 44 4.17 2.57 -1.28
N VAL A 45 4.36 1.52 -2.07
CA VAL A 45 5.34 0.46 -1.84
C VAL A 45 6.14 0.28 -3.13
N GLY A 46 7.46 0.50 -3.08
CA GLY A 46 8.24 0.66 -4.31
C GLY A 46 7.70 1.81 -5.16
N ASP A 47 7.37 1.51 -6.42
CA ASP A 47 6.77 2.46 -7.37
C ASP A 47 5.24 2.36 -7.47
N ILE A 48 4.61 1.46 -6.69
CA ILE A 48 3.16 1.25 -6.72
C ILE A 48 2.48 2.24 -5.79
N LEU A 49 1.59 3.07 -6.36
CA LEU A 49 0.70 3.95 -5.59
C LEU A 49 -0.52 3.19 -5.07
N MET A 50 -0.87 3.43 -3.81
CA MET A 50 -2.01 2.81 -3.14
C MET A 50 -3.23 3.74 -3.05
N ALA A 51 -3.31 4.79 -3.89
CA ALA A 51 -4.40 5.77 -3.88
C ALA A 51 -5.79 5.12 -3.95
N SER A 52 -5.97 4.10 -4.78
CA SER A 52 -7.25 3.40 -4.92
C SER A 52 -7.64 2.57 -3.69
N LEU A 53 -6.70 2.28 -2.79
CA LEU A 53 -6.92 1.46 -1.59
C LEU A 53 -7.06 2.31 -0.32
N CYS A 54 -6.38 3.45 -0.28
CA CYS A 54 -6.23 4.25 0.94
C CYS A 54 -6.65 5.71 0.76
N GLY A 55 -6.75 6.21 -0.48
CA GLY A 55 -6.99 7.63 -0.76
C GLY A 55 -5.75 8.50 -0.62
N TYR A 56 -5.98 9.80 -0.44
CA TYR A 56 -4.98 10.84 -0.30
C TYR A 56 -5.06 11.47 1.10
N PHE A 57 -3.92 11.93 1.60
CA PHE A 57 -3.74 12.39 2.98
C PHE A 57 -3.03 13.73 3.03
N ASP A 58 -3.31 14.51 4.07
CA ASP A 58 -2.70 15.84 4.26
C ASP A 58 -1.29 15.76 4.87
N SER A 59 -0.87 14.58 5.37
CA SER A 59 0.45 14.34 5.95
C SER A 59 1.11 13.06 5.42
N GLU A 60 2.44 13.07 5.39
CA GLU A 60 3.26 11.91 5.03
C GLU A 60 3.03 10.74 6.01
N GLU A 61 3.05 11.03 7.30
CA GLU A 61 2.83 10.04 8.37
C GLU A 61 1.45 9.39 8.24
N GLY A 62 0.39 10.17 8.01
CA GLY A 62 -0.97 9.65 7.84
C GLY A 62 -1.10 8.71 6.64
N ALA A 63 -0.43 9.01 5.53
CA ALA A 63 -0.38 8.10 4.38
C ALA A 63 0.35 6.79 4.72
N ILE A 64 1.50 6.88 5.39
CA ILE A 64 2.29 5.69 5.77
C ILE A 64 1.50 4.79 6.72
N GLU A 65 0.88 5.37 7.74
CA GLU A 65 0.06 4.64 8.72
C GLU A 65 -1.14 3.97 8.04
N ALA A 66 -1.87 4.69 7.20
CA ALA A 66 -3.04 4.14 6.50
C ALA A 66 -2.66 3.01 5.54
N GLY A 67 -1.58 3.18 4.76
CA GLY A 67 -1.07 2.13 3.88
C GLY A 67 -0.59 0.90 4.66
N THR A 68 0.14 1.12 5.75
CA THR A 68 0.64 0.03 6.62
C THR A 68 -0.51 -0.74 7.24
N LYS A 69 -1.48 -0.03 7.84
CA LYS A 69 -2.67 -0.66 8.42
C LYS A 69 -3.44 -1.45 7.37
N ARG A 70 -3.64 -0.90 6.17
CA ARG A 70 -4.39 -1.59 5.11
C ARG A 70 -3.72 -2.90 4.70
N LEU A 71 -2.39 -2.92 4.59
CA LEU A 71 -1.65 -4.15 4.30
C LEU A 71 -1.67 -5.12 5.49
N GLN A 72 -1.63 -4.64 6.73
CA GLN A 72 -1.79 -5.50 7.91
C GLN A 72 -3.16 -6.18 7.94
N ASP A 73 -4.24 -5.43 7.67
CA ASP A 73 -5.59 -5.98 7.58
C ASP A 73 -5.64 -7.10 6.51
N TYR A 74 -5.02 -6.88 5.34
CA TYR A 74 -4.96 -7.89 4.27
C TYR A 74 -4.06 -9.09 4.60
N ALA A 75 -3.00 -8.89 5.38
CA ALA A 75 -2.13 -9.97 5.83
C ALA A 75 -2.76 -10.83 6.94
N GLY A 76 -3.72 -10.26 7.69
CA GLY A 76 -4.46 -10.89 8.78
C GLY A 76 -5.83 -11.45 8.38
N GLU A 77 -6.39 -11.08 7.22
CA GLU A 77 -7.48 -11.81 6.58
C GLU A 77 -6.99 -13.23 6.25
N GLU A 78 -7.14 -14.17 7.18
CA GLU A 78 -7.18 -15.59 6.85
C GLU A 78 -8.30 -15.77 5.83
N VAL A 79 -7.97 -16.37 4.69
CA VAL A 79 -8.97 -16.78 3.71
C VAL A 79 -9.81 -17.87 4.38
N CYS A 80 -10.88 -17.46 5.06
CA CYS A 80 -11.97 -18.35 5.38
C CYS A 80 -12.66 -18.67 4.04
N ASP A 81 -12.11 -19.64 3.32
CA ASP A 81 -12.83 -20.32 2.24
C ASP A 81 -14.08 -20.95 2.87
N ALA A 82 -15.25 -20.40 2.52
CA ALA A 82 -16.57 -20.93 2.83
C ALA A 82 -17.12 -21.73 1.64
#